data_AF-A0A1V9XPM5-F1
#
_entry.id   AF-A0A1V9XPM5-F1
#
_cell.length_a   1.000
_cell.length_b   1.000
_cell.length_c   1.000
_cell.angle_alpha   90.00
_cell.angle_beta   90.00
_cell.angle_gamma   90.00
#
_symmetry.space_group_name_H-M   'P 1'
#
loop_
_entity.id
_entity.type
_entity.pdbx_description
1 polymer ?
#
loop_
_entity_poly.entity_id
_entity_poly.type
_entity_poly.pdbx_seq_one_letter_code
_entity_poly.pdbx_strand_id
1 'polypeptide(L)'
;VTAQGLEKIRETKSVVKILAKLEKDLVATRKKFEKLKDRERESELQKEERLVQQHQQQHPQSTAGGTSVASVAGRIKLVAKTTARLGKKMSCGDAGHLRNDSGPSEEQRLKIEQMQRNHAESVAAILREQYKTEMQIQQKYSDAVFSAMEKAMLLSQTQQNQQLQDLHDKEVAELMKRLETSTKDDMKLLIKKHKDKNELDRIKRELQQKMIGEAVAERQKMSCILEKKKKELEKQHEEVRRRLEEERSQAAVQHQRQYNDKCSLLDAQLAKNPASFLDSVTPLHRHQSERKQSTHL
;
A
#
# COMPACT_ATOMS: atom_id res chain seq x y z
N VAL A 1 30.68 -8.54 13.45
CA VAL A 1 29.27 -8.28 13.80
C VAL A 1 28.97 -6.85 13.42
N THR A 2 27.85 -6.59 12.74
CA THR A 2 27.41 -5.25 12.32
C THR A 2 25.94 -5.08 12.66
N ALA A 3 25.48 -3.84 12.85
CA ALA A 3 24.09 -3.56 13.14
C ALA A 3 23.15 -4.03 12.02
N GLN A 4 21.97 -4.52 12.40
CA GLN A 4 20.93 -4.88 11.44
C GLN A 4 20.19 -3.62 11.01
N GLY A 5 20.10 -3.39 9.69
CA GLY A 5 19.38 -2.25 9.14
C GLY A 5 17.86 -2.35 9.29
N LEU A 6 17.19 -1.20 9.19
CA LEU A 6 15.73 -1.09 9.34
C LEU A 6 14.93 -1.97 8.37
N GLU A 7 15.41 -2.17 7.14
CA GLU A 7 14.75 -3.03 6.15
C GLU A 7 14.59 -4.47 6.66
N LYS A 8 15.67 -5.07 7.16
CA LYS A 8 15.62 -6.40 7.75
C LYS A 8 14.77 -6.45 9.03
N ILE A 9 14.71 -5.36 9.79
CA ILE A 9 13.82 -5.27 10.96
C ILE A 9 12.36 -5.27 10.50
N ARG A 10 12.04 -4.58 9.40
CA ARG A 10 10.70 -4.49 8.80
C ARG A 10 10.18 -5.84 8.28
N GLU A 11 11.09 -6.70 7.84
CA GLU A 11 10.80 -8.08 7.41
C GLU A 11 10.48 -9.04 8.57
N THR A 12 10.64 -8.61 9.83
CA THR A 12 10.35 -9.47 10.98
C THR A 12 8.88 -9.87 11.00
N LYS A 13 8.61 -11.15 11.28
CA LYS A 13 7.26 -11.75 11.27
C LYS A 13 6.21 -10.94 12.04
N SER A 14 6.57 -10.33 13.17
CA SER A 14 5.66 -9.47 13.94
C SER A 14 5.24 -8.22 13.17
N VAL A 15 6.19 -7.54 12.53
CA VAL A 15 5.95 -6.33 11.74
C VAL A 15 5.13 -6.66 10.49
N VAL A 16 5.53 -7.69 9.74
CA VAL A 16 4.83 -8.13 8.52
C VAL A 16 3.35 -8.47 8.80
N LYS A 17 3.06 -9.12 9.94
CA LYS A 17 1.67 -9.42 10.33
C LYS A 17 0.84 -8.17 10.58
N ILE A 18 1.42 -7.13 11.18
CA ILE A 18 0.72 -5.88 11.44
C ILE A 18 0.48 -5.13 10.12
N LEU A 19 1.47 -5.07 9.23
CA LEU A 19 1.33 -4.48 7.90
C LEU A 19 0.27 -5.19 7.05
N ALA A 20 0.22 -6.53 7.09
CA ALA A 20 -0.81 -7.30 6.41
C ALA A 20 -2.22 -7.00 6.95
N LYS A 21 -2.34 -6.75 8.26
CA LYS A 21 -3.62 -6.36 8.87
C LYS A 21 -4.03 -4.94 8.48
N LEU A 22 -3.08 -4.00 8.46
CA LEU A 22 -3.29 -2.64 7.95
C LEU A 22 -3.83 -2.67 6.51
N GLU A 23 -3.18 -3.42 5.61
CA GLU A 23 -3.61 -3.51 4.21
C GLU A 23 -5.03 -4.09 4.09
N LYS A 24 -5.34 -5.14 4.87
CA LYS A 24 -6.69 -5.72 4.91
C LYS A 24 -7.75 -4.70 5.34
N ASP A 25 -7.46 -3.89 6.36
CA ASP A 25 -8.39 -2.87 6.86
C ASP A 25 -8.56 -1.71 5.85
N LEU A 26 -7.48 -1.31 5.16
CA LEU A 26 -7.53 -0.31 4.08
C LEU A 26 -8.39 -0.81 2.90
N VAL A 27 -8.16 -2.04 2.43
CA VAL A 27 -8.96 -2.65 1.36
C VAL A 27 -10.44 -2.76 1.77
N ALA A 28 -10.71 -3.18 3.01
CA ALA A 28 -12.08 -3.25 3.52
C ALA A 28 -12.75 -1.87 3.54
N THR A 29 -12.00 -0.83 3.91
CA THR A 29 -12.48 0.56 3.93
C THR A 29 -12.78 1.06 2.52
N ARG A 30 -11.85 0.88 1.58
CA ARG A 30 -12.04 1.21 0.16
C ARG A 30 -13.31 0.55 -0.41
N LYS A 31 -13.51 -0.73 -0.11
CA LYS A 31 -14.72 -1.46 -0.55
C LYS A 31 -16.02 -0.91 0.04
N LYS A 32 -16.00 -0.40 1.28
CA LYS A 32 -17.18 0.26 1.87
C LYS A 32 -17.51 1.57 1.17
N PHE A 33 -16.50 2.41 0.89
CA PHE A 33 -16.68 3.67 0.19
C PHE A 33 -17.06 3.48 -1.28
N GLU A 34 -16.56 2.42 -1.94
CA GLU A 34 -17.01 2.06 -3.29
C GLU A 34 -18.52 1.82 -3.33
N LYS A 35 -19.06 1.04 -2.37
CA LYS A 35 -20.50 0.80 -2.26
C LYS A 35 -21.30 2.07 -1.96
N LEU A 36 -20.74 3.03 -1.23
CA LEU A 36 -21.39 4.32 -0.98
C LEU A 36 -21.47 5.15 -2.26
N LYS A 37 -20.40 5.18 -3.06
CA LYS A 37 -20.40 5.82 -4.38
C LYS A 37 -21.41 5.19 -5.33
N ASP A 38 -21.53 3.87 -5.34
CA ASP A 38 -22.51 3.16 -6.18
C ASP A 38 -23.96 3.51 -5.77
N ARG A 39 -24.25 3.55 -4.46
CA ARG A 39 -25.56 3.99 -3.95
C ARG A 39 -25.88 5.44 -4.29
N GLU A 40 -24.89 6.32 -4.22
CA GLU A 40 -25.06 7.72 -4.61
C GLU A 40 -25.38 7.84 -6.10
N ARG A 41 -24.70 7.06 -6.94
CA ARG A 41 -24.98 6.98 -8.38
C ARG A 41 -26.39 6.47 -8.66
N GLU A 42 -26.83 5.41 -7.98
CA GLU A 42 -28.20 4.89 -8.10
C GLU A 42 -29.25 5.92 -7.66
N SER A 43 -29.00 6.65 -6.56
CA SER A 43 -29.88 7.73 -6.11
C SER A 43 -29.99 8.85 -7.15
N GLU A 44 -28.88 9.18 -7.82
CA GLU A 44 -28.87 10.22 -8.83
C GLU A 44 -29.64 9.82 -10.11
N LEU A 45 -29.46 8.58 -10.57
CA LEU A 45 -30.24 8.03 -11.69
C LEU A 45 -31.74 8.05 -11.41
N GLN A 46 -32.15 7.75 -10.17
CA GLN A 46 -33.56 7.83 -9.77
C GLN A 46 -34.10 9.27 -9.75
N LYS A 47 -33.28 10.26 -9.39
CA LYS A 47 -33.68 11.68 -9.46
C LYS A 47 -33.81 12.15 -10.91
N GLU A 48 -32.90 11.74 -11.78
CA GLU A 48 -32.94 12.04 -13.21
C GLU A 48 -34.18 11.42 -13.86
N GLU A 49 -34.50 10.16 -13.59
CA GLU A 49 -35.68 9.48 -14.11
C GLU A 49 -37.00 10.17 -13.68
N ARG A 50 -37.08 10.61 -12.42
CA ARG A 50 -38.24 11.38 -11.92
C ARG A 50 -38.41 12.71 -12.63
N LEU A 51 -37.31 13.41 -12.93
CA LEU A 51 -37.35 14.67 -13.68
C LEU A 51 -37.85 14.45 -15.11
N VAL A 52 -37.41 13.36 -15.76
CA VAL A 52 -37.88 12.99 -17.11
C VAL A 52 -39.37 12.65 -17.10
N GLN A 53 -39.84 11.88 -16.11
CA GLN A 53 -41.26 11.54 -15.96
C GLN A 53 -42.13 12.77 -15.68
N GLN A 54 -41.68 13.69 -14.82
CA GLN A 54 -42.38 14.95 -14.55
C GLN A 54 -42.55 15.79 -15.82
N HIS A 55 -41.53 15.80 -16.69
CA HIS A 55 -41.59 16.52 -17.95
C HIS A 55 -42.56 15.88 -18.96
N GLN A 56 -42.59 14.54 -19.05
CA GLN A 56 -43.57 13.84 -19.89
C GLN A 56 -45.02 14.09 -19.44
N GLN A 57 -45.26 14.27 -18.14
CA GLN A 57 -46.59 14.58 -17.60
C GLN A 57 -47.03 16.03 -17.82
N GLN A 58 -46.10 16.97 -18.01
CA GLN A 58 -46.41 18.37 -18.32
C GLN A 58 -46.64 18.63 -19.82
N HIS A 59 -46.29 17.68 -20.68
CA HIS A 59 -46.66 17.65 -22.10
C HIS A 59 -47.60 16.47 -22.41
N PRO A 60 -48.85 16.43 -21.87
CA PRO A 60 -49.85 15.58 -22.49
C PRO A 60 -50.16 16.21 -23.85
N GLN A 61 -49.72 15.57 -24.94
CA GLN A 61 -50.27 15.89 -26.25
C GLN A 61 -51.79 15.81 -26.14
N SER A 62 -52.43 16.94 -26.34
CA SER A 62 -53.84 17.05 -26.65
C SER A 62 -54.09 16.30 -27.97
N THR A 63 -54.30 14.99 -27.91
CA THR A 63 -55.01 14.25 -28.96
C THR A 63 -56.51 14.39 -28.72
N ALA A 64 -56.99 15.63 -28.80
CA ALA A 64 -58.41 15.90 -29.04
C ALA A 64 -58.66 15.63 -30.53
N GLY A 65 -59.04 14.39 -30.82
CA GLY A 65 -59.43 13.93 -32.15
C GLY A 65 -60.29 12.69 -31.99
N GLY A 66 -61.47 12.88 -31.44
CA GLY A 66 -62.44 11.81 -31.21
C GLY A 66 -62.94 11.20 -32.52
N THR A 67 -62.92 9.87 -32.57
CA THR A 67 -64.09 9.10 -33.03
C THR A 67 -64.01 7.72 -32.40
N SER A 68 -65.00 7.43 -31.57
CA SER A 68 -65.35 6.12 -31.05
C SER A 68 -65.85 5.22 -32.19
N VAL A 69 -65.40 3.97 -32.25
CA VAL A 69 -66.29 2.79 -32.29
C VAL A 69 -65.53 1.49 -31.96
N ALA A 70 -66.03 0.83 -30.91
CA ALA A 70 -66.15 -0.60 -30.62
C ALA A 70 -65.27 -1.66 -31.35
N SER A 71 -64.53 -2.42 -30.51
CA SER A 71 -64.60 -3.89 -30.30
C SER A 71 -64.75 -4.83 -31.52
N VAL A 72 -63.80 -5.78 -31.68
CA VAL A 72 -63.98 -7.23 -31.39
C VAL A 72 -62.75 -8.04 -31.90
N ALA A 73 -62.19 -8.82 -30.97
CA ALA A 73 -61.54 -10.13 -31.07
C ALA A 73 -60.78 -10.60 -32.34
N GLY A 74 -59.51 -10.97 -32.12
CA GLY A 74 -59.12 -12.39 -32.18
C GLY A 74 -58.36 -12.91 -33.41
N ARG A 75 -57.28 -13.65 -33.11
CA ARG A 75 -56.58 -14.72 -33.88
C ARG A 75 -55.45 -14.36 -34.86
N ILE A 76 -54.24 -14.49 -34.32
CA ILE A 76 -53.12 -15.40 -34.73
C ILE A 76 -53.26 -16.15 -36.08
N LYS A 77 -52.31 -15.91 -37.01
CA LYS A 77 -51.37 -16.88 -37.67
C LYS A 77 -50.63 -16.16 -38.82
N LEU A 78 -49.31 -15.99 -38.77
CA LEU A 78 -48.26 -16.87 -39.34
C LEU A 78 -48.26 -16.97 -40.88
N VAL A 79 -47.12 -16.59 -41.48
CA VAL A 79 -46.35 -17.28 -42.55
C VAL A 79 -45.86 -16.39 -43.72
N ALA A 80 -44.52 -16.39 -43.85
CA ALA A 80 -43.62 -16.36 -45.03
C ALA A 80 -43.58 -15.18 -46.03
N LYS A 81 -42.47 -14.42 -45.95
CA LYS A 81 -41.24 -14.55 -46.79
C LYS A 81 -41.41 -14.73 -48.31
N THR A 82 -41.05 -13.67 -49.07
CA THR A 82 -40.23 -13.64 -50.31
C THR A 82 -40.06 -12.16 -50.76
N THR A 83 -38.87 -11.57 -50.70
CA THR A 83 -37.92 -11.36 -51.82
C THR A 83 -38.56 -10.96 -53.15
N ALA A 84 -38.42 -9.68 -53.55
CA ALA A 84 -37.56 -9.26 -54.68
C ALA A 84 -37.86 -7.82 -55.16
N ARG A 85 -36.80 -7.00 -55.13
CA ARG A 85 -36.29 -6.11 -56.18
C ARG A 85 -37.16 -5.01 -56.81
N LEU A 86 -36.64 -3.79 -56.59
CA LEU A 86 -36.31 -2.72 -57.56
C LEU A 86 -37.40 -2.14 -58.47
N GLY A 87 -37.66 -0.84 -58.26
CA GLY A 87 -37.33 0.14 -59.30
C GLY A 87 -38.30 1.31 -59.49
N LYS A 88 -37.75 2.55 -59.36
CA LYS A 88 -38.17 3.83 -59.99
C LYS A 88 -39.48 4.48 -59.47
N LYS A 89 -39.65 5.80 -59.40
CA LYS A 89 -38.81 7.03 -59.46
C LYS A 89 -39.81 8.20 -59.24
N MET A 90 -39.35 9.34 -58.72
CA MET A 90 -40.03 10.67 -58.65
C MET A 90 -41.23 10.74 -57.66
N SER A 91 -41.58 11.84 -56.99
CA SER A 91 -41.24 13.26 -57.11
C SER A 91 -41.56 13.96 -55.78
N CYS A 92 -40.95 15.12 -55.61
CA CYS A 92 -41.11 16.13 -54.56
C CYS A 92 -42.55 16.41 -54.08
N GLY A 93 -42.66 16.65 -52.77
CA GLY A 93 -43.80 17.22 -52.08
C GLY A 93 -43.31 17.83 -50.77
N ASP A 94 -42.69 18.99 -50.91
CA ASP A 94 -42.33 19.91 -49.83
C ASP A 94 -43.61 20.34 -49.08
N ALA A 95 -43.63 20.07 -47.78
CA ALA A 95 -44.50 20.75 -46.84
C ALA A 95 -43.75 20.78 -45.51
N GLY A 96 -42.84 21.76 -45.41
CA GLY A 96 -42.20 22.14 -44.18
C GLY A 96 -43.21 22.26 -43.03
N HIS A 97 -43.13 21.34 -42.09
CA HIS A 97 -43.43 21.64 -40.72
C HIS A 97 -42.14 21.44 -39.95
N LEU A 98 -41.50 22.60 -39.71
CA LEU A 98 -40.45 22.79 -38.72
C LEU A 98 -40.83 21.95 -37.50
N ARG A 99 -40.15 20.81 -37.35
CA ARG A 99 -40.05 20.18 -36.04
C ARG A 99 -39.42 21.26 -35.18
N ASN A 100 -40.22 21.83 -34.27
CA ASN A 100 -39.71 22.55 -33.13
C ASN A 100 -38.75 21.60 -32.42
N ASP A 101 -37.48 21.71 -32.78
CA ASP A 101 -36.34 21.35 -31.96
C ASP A 101 -36.29 22.37 -30.81
N SER A 102 -37.33 22.38 -29.98
CA SER A 102 -37.24 23.00 -28.68
C SER A 102 -36.42 22.02 -27.85
N GLY A 103 -35.10 22.16 -27.95
CA GLY A 103 -34.17 21.61 -26.98
C GLY A 103 -34.61 21.93 -25.56
N PRO A 104 -34.05 21.26 -24.54
CA PRO A 104 -34.45 21.46 -23.15
C PRO A 104 -34.50 22.96 -22.85
N SER A 105 -35.63 23.40 -22.27
CA SER A 105 -35.83 24.80 -21.86
C SER A 105 -34.62 25.29 -21.08
N GLU A 106 -34.27 26.58 -21.17
CA GLU A 106 -33.12 27.15 -20.46
C GLU A 106 -33.18 26.84 -18.96
N GLU A 107 -34.38 26.86 -18.38
CA GLU A 107 -34.66 26.47 -16.99
C GLU A 107 -34.36 24.99 -16.71
N GLN A 108 -34.60 24.11 -17.69
CA GLN A 108 -34.31 22.67 -17.61
C GLN A 108 -32.81 22.38 -17.71
N ARG A 109 -32.09 23.10 -18.58
CA ARG A 109 -30.62 23.00 -18.66
C ARG A 109 -29.97 23.40 -17.34
N LEU A 110 -30.40 24.52 -16.75
CA LEU A 110 -29.91 24.98 -15.45
C LEU A 110 -30.19 23.95 -14.34
N LYS A 111 -31.36 23.30 -14.38
CA LYS A 111 -31.73 22.28 -13.38
C LYS A 111 -30.91 20.99 -13.51
N ILE A 112 -30.63 20.53 -14.73
CA ILE A 112 -29.75 19.39 -14.99
C ILE A 112 -28.31 19.71 -14.56
N GLU A 113 -27.81 20.91 -14.87
CA GLU A 113 -26.46 21.32 -14.49
C GLU A 113 -26.31 21.45 -12.97
N GLN A 114 -27.31 22.03 -12.29
CA GLN A 114 -27.33 22.09 -10.82
C GLN A 114 -27.35 20.70 -10.20
N MET A 115 -28.13 19.77 -10.76
CA MET A 115 -28.20 18.39 -10.30
C MET A 115 -26.83 17.69 -10.46
N GLN A 116 -26.19 17.82 -11.62
CA GLN A 116 -24.84 17.28 -11.86
C GLN A 116 -23.79 17.88 -10.91
N ARG A 117 -23.87 19.18 -10.60
CA ARG A 117 -23.01 19.83 -9.61
C ARG A 117 -23.22 19.25 -8.21
N ASN A 118 -24.47 19.11 -7.78
CA ASN A 118 -24.80 18.51 -6.48
C ASN A 118 -24.29 17.05 -6.39
N HIS A 119 -24.42 16.26 -7.46
CA HIS A 119 -23.90 14.89 -7.49
C HIS A 119 -22.38 14.86 -7.39
N ALA A 120 -21.69 15.71 -8.15
CA ALA A 120 -20.23 15.85 -8.09
C ALA A 120 -19.75 16.24 -6.68
N GLU A 121 -20.42 17.19 -6.03
CA GLU A 121 -20.12 17.58 -4.65
C GLU A 121 -20.35 16.46 -3.65
N SER A 122 -21.44 15.69 -3.79
CA SER A 122 -21.75 14.53 -2.96
C SER A 122 -20.69 13.43 -3.09
N VAL A 123 -20.31 13.08 -4.33
CA VAL A 123 -19.24 12.11 -4.60
C VAL A 123 -17.90 12.61 -4.07
N ALA A 124 -17.58 13.90 -4.20
CA ALA A 124 -16.38 14.48 -3.62
C ALA A 124 -16.38 14.40 -2.09
N ALA A 125 -17.52 14.65 -1.43
CA ALA A 125 -17.64 14.49 0.02
C ALA A 125 -17.37 13.05 0.48
N ILE A 126 -17.92 12.05 -0.23
CA ILE A 126 -17.65 10.62 0.01
C ILE A 126 -16.15 10.32 -0.12
N LEU A 127 -15.47 10.84 -1.15
CA LEU A 127 -14.04 10.64 -1.35
C LEU A 127 -13.18 11.31 -0.27
N ARG A 128 -13.54 12.53 0.17
CA ARG A 128 -12.83 13.21 1.28
C ARG A 128 -12.92 12.39 2.56
N GLU A 129 -14.10 11.85 2.87
CA GLU A 129 -14.29 11.01 4.05
C GLU A 129 -13.56 9.66 3.91
N GLN A 130 -13.51 9.08 2.70
CA GLN A 130 -12.69 7.91 2.41
C GLN A 130 -11.22 8.18 2.74
N TYR A 131 -10.65 9.25 2.19
CA TYR A 131 -9.23 9.58 2.40
C TYR A 131 -8.92 9.87 3.86
N LYS A 132 -9.83 10.56 4.56
CA LYS A 132 -9.71 10.82 6.00
C LYS A 132 -9.71 9.53 6.82
N THR A 133 -10.63 8.62 6.50
CA THR A 133 -10.71 7.31 7.17
C THR A 133 -9.46 6.46 6.90
N GLU A 134 -8.98 6.43 5.66
CA GLU A 134 -7.72 5.73 5.30
C GLU A 134 -6.52 6.30 6.09
N MET A 135 -6.39 7.62 6.18
CA MET A 135 -5.34 8.30 6.94
C MET A 135 -5.41 7.94 8.44
N GLN A 136 -6.60 7.95 9.05
CA GLN A 136 -6.77 7.59 10.46
C GLN A 136 -6.40 6.12 10.73
N ILE A 137 -6.73 5.21 9.81
CA ILE A 137 -6.32 3.80 9.88
C ILE A 137 -4.79 3.71 9.81
N GLN A 138 -4.16 4.40 8.86
CA GLN A 138 -2.70 4.41 8.72
C GLN A 138 -2.02 4.95 9.99
N GLN A 139 -2.51 6.04 10.57
CA GLN A 139 -1.99 6.61 11.82
C GLN A 139 -2.12 5.61 12.98
N LYS A 140 -3.31 5.01 13.15
CA LYS A 140 -3.55 3.99 14.20
C LYS A 140 -2.59 2.80 14.11
N TYR A 141 -2.31 2.33 12.90
CA TYR A 141 -1.39 1.21 12.70
C TYR A 141 0.08 1.60 12.77
N SER A 142 0.43 2.87 12.53
CA SER A 142 1.81 3.34 12.59
C SER A 142 2.43 3.08 13.97
N ASP A 143 1.72 3.42 15.05
CA ASP A 143 2.20 3.17 16.42
C ASP A 143 2.48 1.68 16.68
N ALA A 144 1.58 0.81 16.21
CA ALA A 144 1.73 -0.64 16.37
C ALA A 144 2.91 -1.18 15.56
N VAL A 145 3.13 -0.67 14.33
CA VAL A 145 4.26 -1.04 13.47
C VAL A 145 5.57 -0.61 14.11
N PHE A 146 5.71 0.65 14.52
CA PHE A 146 6.94 1.16 15.12
C PHE A 146 7.25 0.48 16.45
N SER A 147 6.24 0.21 17.30
CA SER A 147 6.43 -0.55 18.53
C SER A 147 6.92 -1.98 18.28
N ALA A 148 6.46 -2.62 17.20
CA ALA A 148 6.92 -3.96 16.82
C ALA A 148 8.34 -3.93 16.24
N MET A 149 8.66 -2.90 15.44
CA MET A 149 10.01 -2.67 14.91
C MET A 149 11.01 -2.40 16.03
N GLU A 150 10.66 -1.58 17.03
CA GLU A 150 11.52 -1.29 18.19
C GLU A 150 11.86 -2.56 18.97
N LYS A 151 10.85 -3.40 19.25
CA LYS A 151 11.08 -4.70 19.92
C LYS A 151 11.98 -5.62 19.10
N ALA A 152 11.75 -5.71 17.78
CA ALA A 152 12.58 -6.53 16.90
C ALA A 152 14.02 -6.00 16.79
N MET A 153 14.19 -4.69 16.77
CA MET A 153 15.49 -4.01 16.79
C MET A 153 16.25 -4.33 18.08
N LEU A 154 15.65 -4.11 19.26
CA LEU A 154 16.29 -4.38 20.55
C LEU A 154 16.71 -5.86 20.70
N LEU A 155 15.86 -6.77 20.23
CA LEU A 155 16.17 -8.20 20.21
C LEU A 155 17.38 -8.48 19.30
N SER A 156 17.40 -7.92 18.09
CA SER A 156 18.52 -8.06 17.15
C SER A 156 19.83 -7.49 17.73
N GLN A 157 19.77 -6.30 18.33
CA GLN A 157 20.92 -5.67 18.99
C GLN A 157 21.49 -6.54 20.11
N THR A 158 20.61 -7.11 20.94
CA THR A 158 20.99 -8.06 22.00
C THR A 158 21.69 -9.30 21.43
N GLN A 159 21.13 -9.90 20.37
CA GLN A 159 21.71 -11.07 19.70
C GLN A 159 23.07 -10.76 19.08
N GLN A 160 23.25 -9.57 18.51
CA GLN A 160 24.51 -9.13 17.93
C GLN A 160 25.59 -8.91 19.00
N ASN A 161 25.24 -8.31 20.13
CA ASN A 161 26.17 -8.16 21.25
C ASN A 161 26.58 -9.52 21.82
N GLN A 162 25.64 -10.46 21.96
CA GLN A 162 25.95 -11.82 22.37
C GLN A 162 26.87 -12.51 21.36
N GLN A 163 26.57 -12.42 20.07
CA GLN A 163 27.41 -12.99 19.02
C GLN A 163 28.84 -12.42 19.05
N LEU A 164 28.99 -11.12 19.31
CA LEU A 164 30.31 -10.49 19.43
C LEU A 164 31.07 -11.01 20.65
N GLN A 165 30.39 -11.19 21.79
CA GLN A 165 30.97 -11.77 22.99
C GLN A 165 31.39 -13.23 22.76
N ASP A 166 30.52 -14.04 22.15
CA ASP A 166 30.82 -15.45 21.85
C ASP A 166 32.02 -15.62 20.92
N LEU A 167 32.17 -14.72 19.94
CA LEU A 167 33.34 -14.71 19.05
C LEU A 167 34.62 -14.37 19.82
N HIS A 168 34.57 -13.39 20.71
CA HIS A 168 35.71 -13.04 21.54
C HIS A 168 36.12 -14.19 22.47
N ASP A 169 35.16 -14.82 23.15
CA ASP A 169 35.43 -15.90 24.09
C ASP A 169 36.07 -17.10 23.36
N LYS A 170 35.62 -17.38 22.13
CA LYS A 170 36.26 -18.39 21.24
C LYS A 170 37.69 -18.01 20.88
N GLU A 171 37.94 -16.77 20.45
CA GLU A 171 39.27 -16.27 20.10
C GLU A 171 40.24 -16.35 21.30
N VAL A 172 39.78 -16.00 22.50
CA VAL A 172 40.56 -16.10 23.74
C VAL A 172 40.87 -17.55 24.08
N ALA A 173 39.88 -18.46 23.99
CA ALA A 173 40.10 -19.88 24.25
C ALA A 173 41.12 -20.50 23.28
N GLU A 174 41.04 -20.15 21.99
CA GLU A 174 42.01 -20.60 20.99
C GLU A 174 43.42 -20.06 21.25
N LEU A 175 43.54 -18.77 21.61
CA LEU A 175 44.83 -18.16 21.96
C LEU A 175 45.48 -18.88 23.13
N MET A 176 44.72 -19.13 24.21
CA MET A 176 45.22 -19.85 25.38
C MET A 176 45.71 -21.26 25.01
N LYS A 177 44.92 -21.98 24.20
CA LYS A 177 45.32 -23.31 23.71
C LYS A 177 46.62 -23.27 22.89
N ARG A 178 46.81 -22.25 22.04
CA ARG A 178 48.04 -22.06 21.25
C ARG A 178 49.25 -21.75 22.14
N LEU A 179 49.10 -20.86 23.12
CA LEU A 179 50.16 -20.52 24.09
C LEU A 179 50.58 -21.73 24.92
N GLU A 180 49.62 -22.52 25.41
CA GLU A 180 49.91 -23.76 26.15
C GLU A 180 50.65 -24.79 25.29
N THR A 181 50.25 -24.94 24.02
CA THR A 181 50.89 -25.88 23.09
C THR A 181 52.31 -25.46 22.78
N SER A 182 52.54 -24.17 22.47
CA SER A 182 53.88 -23.61 22.24
C SER A 182 54.78 -23.82 23.46
N THR A 183 54.26 -23.55 24.65
CA THR A 183 55.02 -23.71 25.90
C THR A 183 55.41 -25.16 26.15
N LYS A 184 54.51 -26.12 25.89
CA LYS A 184 54.81 -27.55 26.02
C LYS A 184 55.93 -27.96 25.08
N ASP A 185 55.99 -27.39 23.88
CA ASP A 185 57.03 -27.72 22.90
C ASP A 185 58.36 -27.06 23.25
N ASP A 186 58.36 -25.80 23.69
CA ASP A 186 59.56 -25.11 24.21
C ASP A 186 60.14 -25.85 25.42
N MET A 187 59.29 -26.33 26.33
CA MET A 187 59.70 -27.13 27.49
C MET A 187 60.39 -28.43 27.06
N LYS A 188 59.86 -29.15 26.07
CA LYS A 188 60.48 -30.37 25.53
C LYS A 188 61.84 -30.09 24.90
N LEU A 189 61.96 -28.97 24.17
CA LEU A 189 63.23 -28.56 23.57
C LEU A 189 64.28 -28.20 24.64
N LEU A 190 63.85 -27.50 25.69
CA LEU A 190 64.71 -27.08 26.79
C LEU A 190 65.29 -28.27 27.56
N ILE A 191 64.47 -29.29 27.86
CA ILE A 191 64.89 -30.53 28.52
C ILE A 191 65.98 -31.25 27.72
N LYS A 192 65.90 -31.23 26.38
CA LYS A 192 66.90 -31.87 25.52
C LYS A 192 68.23 -31.10 25.47
N LYS A 193 68.19 -29.79 25.67
CA LYS A 193 69.36 -28.89 25.50
C LYS A 193 70.23 -28.81 26.75
N HIS A 194 69.65 -28.90 27.95
CA HIS A 194 70.38 -28.68 29.21
C HIS A 194 70.53 -29.98 30.01
N LYS A 195 71.76 -30.29 30.42
CA LYS A 195 72.10 -31.47 31.24
C LYS A 195 72.23 -31.15 32.74
N ASP A 196 72.52 -29.90 33.08
CA ASP A 196 72.54 -29.44 34.48
C ASP A 196 71.11 -29.24 34.97
N LYS A 197 70.74 -30.00 36.01
CA LYS A 197 69.41 -29.97 36.62
C LYS A 197 69.07 -28.61 37.21
N ASN A 198 70.01 -27.96 37.90
CA ASN A 198 69.74 -26.71 38.60
C ASN A 198 69.54 -25.56 37.61
N GLU A 199 70.37 -25.51 36.58
CA GLU A 199 70.23 -24.51 35.51
C GLU A 199 68.96 -24.75 34.68
N LEU A 200 68.64 -26.01 34.37
CA LEU A 200 67.40 -26.36 33.69
C LEU A 200 66.17 -25.90 34.51
N ASP A 201 66.16 -26.12 35.82
CA ASP A 201 65.04 -25.71 36.68
C ASP A 201 64.93 -24.18 36.82
N ARG A 202 66.06 -23.46 36.78
CA ARG A 202 66.05 -21.99 36.71
C ARG A 202 65.40 -21.49 35.41
N ILE A 203 65.85 -22.02 34.27
CA ILE A 203 65.33 -21.61 32.95
C ILE A 203 63.84 -21.97 32.80
N LYS A 204 63.39 -23.11 33.37
CA LYS A 204 61.96 -23.45 33.40
C LYS A 204 61.11 -22.39 34.12
N ARG A 205 61.59 -21.88 35.25
CA ARG A 205 60.88 -20.82 36.01
C ARG A 205 60.84 -19.52 35.22
N GLU A 206 61.95 -19.12 34.63
CA GLU A 206 62.03 -17.93 33.78
C GLU A 206 61.08 -18.03 32.56
N LEU A 207 61.04 -19.20 31.90
CA LEU A 207 60.14 -19.46 30.78
C LEU A 207 58.68 -19.42 31.18
N GLN A 208 58.31 -20.02 32.32
CA GLN A 208 56.95 -19.97 32.86
C GLN A 208 56.53 -18.54 33.20
N GLN A 209 57.41 -17.74 33.82
CA GLN A 209 57.13 -16.35 34.15
C GLN A 209 56.93 -15.51 32.89
N LYS A 210 57.78 -15.71 31.87
CA LYS A 210 57.63 -15.06 30.56
C LYS A 210 56.30 -15.43 29.90
N MET A 211 55.94 -16.72 29.89
CA MET A 211 54.67 -17.20 29.34
C MET A 211 53.46 -16.54 30.03
N ILE A 212 53.46 -16.46 31.36
CA ILE A 212 52.39 -15.80 32.10
C ILE A 212 52.29 -14.32 31.68
N GLY A 213 53.42 -13.62 31.56
CA GLY A 213 53.47 -12.24 31.09
C GLY A 213 52.89 -12.08 29.68
N GLU A 214 53.27 -12.94 28.74
CA GLU A 214 52.77 -12.93 27.36
C GLU A 214 51.26 -13.24 27.30
N ALA A 215 50.79 -14.24 28.06
CA ALA A 215 49.38 -14.59 28.13
C ALA A 215 48.51 -13.45 28.70
N VAL A 216 49.01 -12.76 29.73
CA VAL A 216 48.34 -11.58 30.30
C VAL A 216 48.30 -10.43 29.29
N ALA A 217 49.42 -10.13 28.63
CA ALA A 217 49.52 -9.05 27.65
C ALA A 217 48.59 -9.28 26.43
N GLU A 218 48.58 -10.49 25.87
CA GLU A 218 47.72 -10.82 24.73
C GLU A 218 46.24 -10.86 25.13
N ARG A 219 45.89 -11.36 26.33
CA ARG A 219 44.51 -11.26 26.84
C ARG A 219 44.07 -9.81 26.97
N GLN A 220 44.91 -8.94 27.55
CA GLN A 220 44.61 -7.53 27.70
C GLN A 220 44.39 -6.85 26.33
N LYS A 221 45.23 -7.17 25.35
CA LYS A 221 45.09 -6.69 23.97
C LYS A 221 43.78 -7.16 23.33
N MET A 222 43.40 -8.42 23.50
CA MET A 222 42.12 -8.95 23.03
C MET A 222 40.93 -8.24 23.69
N SER A 223 40.99 -7.97 25.00
CA SER A 223 39.96 -7.20 25.70
C SER A 223 39.86 -5.76 25.16
N CYS A 224 40.98 -5.09 24.89
CA CYS A 224 40.96 -3.76 24.26
C CYS A 224 40.33 -3.78 22.86
N ILE A 225 40.55 -4.85 22.08
CA ILE A 225 39.93 -5.02 20.75
C ILE A 225 38.42 -5.23 20.89
N LEU A 226 37.98 -6.09 21.82
CA LEU A 226 36.56 -6.31 22.08
C LEU A 226 35.87 -5.00 22.46
N GLU A 227 36.46 -4.22 23.37
CA GLU A 227 35.89 -2.95 23.81
C GLU A 227 35.73 -1.95 22.66
N LYS A 228 36.73 -1.86 21.77
CA LYS A 228 36.63 -1.05 20.55
C LYS A 228 35.50 -1.53 19.62
N LYS A 229 35.39 -2.85 19.42
CA LYS A 229 34.32 -3.44 18.60
C LYS A 229 32.93 -3.23 19.21
N LYS A 230 32.79 -3.31 20.54
CA LYS A 230 31.54 -3.03 21.27
C LYS A 230 31.12 -1.57 21.10
N LYS A 231 32.04 -0.62 21.28
CA LYS A 231 31.76 0.80 21.08
C LYS A 231 31.31 1.14 19.66
N GLU A 232 31.98 0.56 18.65
CA GLU A 232 31.58 0.75 17.26
C GLU A 232 30.21 0.13 16.98
N LEU A 233 29.94 -1.08 17.50
CA LEU A 233 28.64 -1.72 17.34
C LEU A 233 27.51 -0.91 18.01
N GLU A 234 27.75 -0.38 19.22
CA GLU A 234 26.79 0.49 19.92
C GLU A 234 26.53 1.78 19.14
N LYS A 235 27.56 2.39 18.54
CA LYS A 235 27.38 3.56 17.66
C LYS A 235 26.49 3.24 16.46
N GLN A 236 26.65 2.05 15.87
CA GLN A 236 25.78 1.61 14.78
C GLN A 236 24.35 1.31 15.26
N HIS A 237 24.18 0.74 16.47
CA HIS A 237 22.87 0.53 17.10
C HIS A 237 22.15 1.84 17.34
N GLU A 238 22.86 2.86 17.84
CA GLU A 238 22.32 4.19 18.07
C GLU A 238 21.86 4.86 16.78
N GLU A 239 22.65 4.75 15.70
CA GLU A 239 22.26 5.27 14.39
C GLU A 239 20.97 4.61 13.88
N VAL A 240 20.78 3.30 14.10
CA VAL A 240 19.54 2.61 13.75
C VAL A 240 18.37 3.08 14.63
N ARG A 241 18.59 3.28 15.94
CA ARG A 241 17.58 3.84 16.86
C ARG A 241 17.13 5.23 16.42
N ARG A 242 18.09 6.12 16.13
CA ARG A 242 17.84 7.48 15.64
C ARG A 242 17.00 7.48 14.37
N ARG A 243 17.36 6.66 13.38
CA ARG A 243 16.58 6.56 12.12
C ARG A 243 15.16 6.04 12.35
N LEU A 244 14.98 5.06 13.24
CA LEU A 244 13.65 4.54 13.56
C LEU A 244 12.76 5.63 14.17
N GLU A 245 13.32 6.44 15.08
CA GLU A 245 12.59 7.54 15.71
C GLU A 245 12.29 8.69 14.74
N GLU A 246 13.21 8.97 13.80
CA GLU A 246 12.97 9.91 12.71
C GLU A 246 11.84 9.45 11.80
N GLU A 247 11.83 8.19 11.38
CA GLU A 247 10.71 7.63 10.60
C GLU A 247 9.39 7.68 11.39
N ARG A 248 9.44 7.39 12.69
CA ARG A 248 8.26 7.40 13.57
C ARG A 248 7.67 8.80 13.71
N SER A 249 8.50 9.79 14.01
CA SER A 249 8.07 11.19 14.16
C SER A 249 7.54 11.78 12.84
N GLN A 250 8.10 11.37 11.70
CA GLN A 250 7.65 11.83 10.39
C GLN A 250 6.39 11.10 9.89
N ALA A 251 6.09 9.89 10.36
CA ALA A 251 4.99 9.09 9.84
C ALA A 251 3.63 9.80 9.90
N ALA A 252 3.31 10.43 11.03
CA ALA A 252 2.05 11.16 11.19
C ALA A 252 1.94 12.35 10.21
N VAL A 253 3.03 13.09 10.04
CA VAL A 253 3.13 14.23 9.11
C VAL A 253 3.00 13.75 7.67
N GLN A 254 3.63 12.63 7.32
CA GLN A 254 3.54 12.05 5.98
C GLN A 254 2.11 11.60 5.65
N HIS A 255 1.42 10.91 6.57
CA HIS A 255 0.02 10.51 6.36
C HIS A 255 -0.89 11.73 6.22
N GLN A 256 -0.70 12.77 7.03
CA GLN A 256 -1.46 14.01 6.94
C GLN A 256 -1.23 14.73 5.61
N ARG A 257 0.04 14.79 5.17
CA ARG A 257 0.39 15.37 3.87
C ARG A 257 -0.25 14.61 2.72
N GLN A 258 -0.18 13.28 2.72
CA GLN A 258 -0.83 12.45 1.70
C GLN A 258 -2.35 12.66 1.64
N TYR A 259 -2.99 12.83 2.79
CA TYR A 259 -4.41 13.18 2.86
C TYR A 259 -4.68 14.56 2.23
N ASN A 260 -3.94 15.59 2.65
CA ASN A 260 -4.09 16.95 2.15
C ASN A 260 -3.85 17.04 0.63
N ASP A 261 -2.84 16.34 0.12
CA ASP A 261 -2.51 16.29 -1.31
C ASP A 261 -3.66 15.65 -2.10
N LYS A 262 -4.23 14.54 -1.61
CA LYS A 262 -5.40 13.89 -2.22
C LYS A 262 -6.64 14.79 -2.21
N CYS A 263 -6.90 15.50 -1.11
CA CYS A 263 -8.01 16.46 -1.03
C CYS A 263 -7.82 17.65 -1.97
N SER A 264 -6.61 18.21 -2.02
CA SER A 264 -6.30 19.33 -2.91
C SER A 264 -6.45 18.95 -4.39
N LEU A 265 -6.02 17.73 -4.75
CA LEU A 265 -6.23 17.19 -6.10
C LEU A 265 -7.72 17.02 -6.42
N LEU A 266 -8.50 16.51 -5.46
CA LEU A 266 -9.93 16.33 -5.60
C LEU A 266 -10.65 17.67 -5.81
N ASP A 267 -10.31 18.68 -5.01
CA ASP A 267 -10.88 20.02 -5.13
C ASP A 267 -10.53 20.68 -6.47
N ALA A 268 -9.30 20.49 -6.95
CA ALA A 268 -8.87 20.97 -8.26
C ALA A 268 -9.60 20.28 -9.42
N GLN A 269 -9.93 18.99 -9.31
CA GLN A 269 -10.73 18.26 -10.31
C GLN A 269 -12.18 18.75 -10.33
N LEU A 270 -12.77 18.93 -9.14
CA LEU A 270 -14.14 19.43 -9.00
C LEU A 270 -14.29 20.86 -9.56
N ALA A 271 -13.31 21.74 -9.29
CA ALA A 271 -13.33 23.12 -9.77
C ALA A 271 -13.17 23.27 -11.29
N LYS A 272 -12.46 22.34 -11.95
CA LYS A 272 -12.23 22.41 -13.41
C LYS A 272 -13.48 22.12 -14.20
N ASN A 273 -14.14 21.00 -13.92
CA ASN A 273 -15.40 20.61 -14.55
C ASN A 273 -16.07 19.48 -13.74
N PRO A 274 -17.19 19.76 -13.05
CA PRO A 274 -17.95 18.78 -12.25
C PRO A 274 -18.41 17.54 -13.03
N ALA A 275 -18.78 17.69 -14.30
CA ALA A 275 -19.22 16.56 -15.13
C ALA A 275 -18.04 15.63 -15.48
N SER A 276 -16.89 16.21 -15.83
CA SER A 276 -15.68 15.42 -16.13
C SER A 276 -15.12 14.71 -14.89
N PHE A 277 -15.32 15.30 -13.71
CA PHE A 277 -14.95 14.69 -12.44
C PHE A 277 -15.74 13.39 -12.21
N LEU A 278 -17.06 13.42 -12.42
CA LEU A 278 -17.91 12.24 -12.28
C LEU A 278 -17.46 11.09 -13.20
N ASP A 279 -17.13 11.39 -14.45
CA ASP A 279 -16.61 10.40 -15.42
C ASP A 279 -15.29 9.77 -14.97
N SER A 280 -14.42 10.55 -14.33
CA SER A 280 -13.11 10.06 -13.85
C SER A 280 -13.21 9.16 -12.61
N VAL A 281 -14.29 9.30 -11.83
CA VAL A 281 -14.51 8.56 -10.57
C VAL A 281 -15.35 7.29 -10.80
N THR A 282 -16.06 7.19 -11.93
CA THR A 282 -16.75 5.98 -12.36
C THR A 282 -15.77 4.88 -12.79
N PRO A 283 -15.84 3.68 -12.19
CA PRO A 283 -15.17 2.52 -12.76
C PRO A 283 -15.72 2.25 -14.18
N LEU A 284 -14.82 2.11 -15.15
CA LEU A 284 -15.11 1.65 -16.51
C LEU A 284 -15.67 0.21 -16.47
N HIS A 285 -16.93 0.03 -16.11
CA HIS A 285 -17.64 -1.25 -16.19
C HIS A 285 -18.85 -1.22 -17.13
N ARG A 286 -19.00 -0.15 -17.94
CA ARG A 286 -20.18 0.02 -18.80
C ARG A 286 -20.12 -0.62 -20.19
N HIS A 287 -19.11 -1.44 -20.53
CA HIS A 287 -19.00 -1.99 -21.89
C HIS A 287 -18.56 -3.46 -22.02
N GLN A 288 -19.09 -4.38 -21.20
CA GLN A 288 -18.90 -5.83 -21.45
C GLN A 288 -20.19 -6.68 -21.46
N SER A 289 -21.37 -6.08 -21.68
CA SER A 289 -22.61 -6.87 -21.77
C SER A 289 -23.13 -7.11 -23.20
N GLU A 290 -22.44 -6.68 -24.26
CA GLU A 290 -22.92 -6.86 -25.64
C GLU A 290 -21.80 -7.32 -26.61
N ARG A 291 -21.07 -8.37 -26.28
CA ARG A 291 -20.29 -9.15 -27.28
C ARG A 291 -20.26 -10.64 -26.91
N LYS A 292 -21.44 -11.26 -26.85
CA LYS A 292 -21.57 -12.72 -26.95
C LYS A 292 -22.75 -13.08 -27.85
N GLN A 293 -22.71 -12.62 -29.09
CA GLN A 293 -23.37 -13.31 -30.19
C GLN A 293 -22.48 -13.19 -31.43
N SER A 294 -22.37 -14.29 -32.16
CA SER A 294 -21.66 -14.45 -33.43
C SER A 294 -20.15 -14.64 -33.34
N THR A 295 -19.72 -15.90 -33.26
CA THR A 295 -19.18 -16.60 -34.44
C THR A 295 -19.02 -18.08 -34.10
N HIS A 296 -20.07 -18.86 -34.45
CA HIS A 296 -19.88 -20.21 -34.94
C HIS A 296 -19.50 -20.07 -36.42
N LEU A 297 -18.34 -20.61 -36.79
CA LEU A 297 -18.06 -21.40 -38.00
C LEU A 297 -16.59 -21.82 -37.95
#